data_AF-A0A7Y0APK8-F1
#
_entry.id   AF-A0A7Y0APK8-F1
#
_cell.length_a   1.000
_cell.length_b   1.000
_cell.length_c   1.000
_cell.angle_alpha   90.00
_cell.angle_beta   90.00
_cell.angle_gamma   90.00
#
_symmetry.space_group_name_H-M   'P 1'
#
loop_
_entity.id
_entity.type
_entity.pdbx_description
1 polymer ?
#
loop_
_entity_poly.entity_id
_entity_poly.type
_entity_poly.pdbx_seq_one_letter_code
_entity_poly.pdbx_strand_id
1 'polypeptide(L)'
;MLRKFIHILFLPCSKATMLMEKRNAQLISRKEDWQLSVHLKICKWCRAYEEKLKILDDILKRKLSQKENTEINDSDIQGFKNKFLEKLDL
;
A
#
# COMPACT_ATOMS: atom_id res chain seq x y z
N MET A 1 3.46 -1.79 -40.80
CA MET A 1 2.15 -1.82 -40.09
C MET A 1 2.21 -2.43 -38.68
N LEU A 2 3.00 -3.49 -38.41
CA LEU A 2 3.11 -4.10 -37.05
C LEU A 2 3.62 -3.15 -35.94
N ARG A 3 4.50 -2.20 -36.24
CA ARG A 3 5.06 -1.26 -35.25
C ARG A 3 3.99 -0.38 -34.56
N LYS A 4 2.87 -0.09 -35.21
CA LYS A 4 1.78 0.71 -34.63
C LYS A 4 1.00 -0.05 -33.55
N PHE A 5 0.94 -1.37 -33.62
CA PHE A 5 0.22 -2.20 -32.65
C PHE A 5 1.06 -2.55 -31.42
N ILE A 6 2.39 -2.53 -31.54
CA ILE A 6 3.30 -2.79 -30.42
C ILE A 6 3.03 -1.79 -29.30
N HIS A 7 2.94 -0.49 -29.59
CA HIS A 7 2.69 0.53 -28.55
C HIS A 7 1.27 0.50 -27.95
N ILE A 8 0.30 -0.09 -28.65
CA ILE A 8 -1.08 -0.24 -28.16
C ILE A 8 -1.19 -1.46 -27.23
N LEU A 9 -0.44 -2.54 -27.52
CA LEU A 9 -0.36 -3.75 -26.69
C LEU A 9 0.62 -3.59 -25.52
N PHE A 10 1.65 -2.76 -25.66
CA PHE A 10 2.68 -2.58 -24.65
C PHE A 10 2.18 -1.68 -23.55
N LEU A 11 1.93 -2.27 -22.37
CA LEU A 11 1.63 -1.53 -21.16
C LEU A 11 2.81 -0.58 -20.84
N PRO A 12 2.64 0.76 -20.88
CA PRO A 12 3.74 1.66 -20.54
C PRO A 12 4.06 1.54 -19.04
N CYS A 13 5.34 1.71 -18.68
CA CYS A 13 5.78 1.59 -17.29
C CYS A 13 5.01 2.52 -16.34
N SER A 14 4.65 3.73 -16.79
CA SER A 14 3.83 4.69 -16.03
C SER A 14 2.41 4.18 -15.74
N LYS A 15 1.85 3.35 -16.62
CA LYS A 15 0.55 2.69 -16.38
C LYS A 15 0.73 1.44 -15.53
N ALA A 16 1.87 0.75 -15.64
CA ALA A 16 2.17 -0.42 -14.82
C ALA A 16 2.18 -0.05 -13.33
N THR A 17 2.79 1.07 -12.93
CA THR A 17 2.78 1.52 -11.52
C THR A 17 1.36 1.78 -11.02
N MET A 18 0.52 2.44 -11.81
CA MET A 18 -0.90 2.64 -11.47
C MET A 18 -1.65 1.30 -11.30
N LEU A 19 -1.40 0.32 -12.19
CA LEU A 19 -2.01 -1.00 -12.06
C LEU A 19 -1.49 -1.77 -10.84
N MET A 20 -0.24 -1.56 -10.41
CA MET A 20 0.29 -2.15 -9.17
C MET A 20 -0.48 -1.62 -7.95
N GLU A 21 -0.72 -0.31 -7.88
CA GLU A 21 -1.54 0.28 -6.81
C GLU A 21 -2.98 -0.25 -6.84
N LYS A 22 -3.57 -0.36 -8.04
CA LYS A 22 -4.92 -0.93 -8.21
C LYS A 22 -4.98 -2.39 -7.76
N ARG A 23 -3.93 -3.18 -8.02
CA ARG A 23 -3.79 -4.56 -7.53
C ARG A 23 -3.68 -4.58 -6.01
N ASN A 24 -2.87 -3.70 -5.42
CA ASN A 24 -2.71 -3.61 -3.96
C ASN A 24 -4.03 -3.24 -3.26
N ALA A 25 -4.82 -2.34 -3.85
CA ALA A 25 -6.15 -1.97 -3.38
C ALA A 25 -7.24 -3.03 -3.66
N GLN A 26 -6.90 -4.18 -4.26
CA GLN A 26 -7.85 -5.22 -4.68
C GLN A 26 -8.92 -4.76 -5.69
N LEU A 27 -8.68 -3.65 -6.39
CA LEU A 27 -9.61 -3.07 -7.37
C LEU A 27 -9.30 -3.47 -8.82
N ILE A 28 -8.25 -4.27 -9.04
CA ILE A 28 -7.76 -4.60 -10.39
C ILE A 28 -8.68 -5.59 -11.11
N SER A 29 -8.95 -5.36 -12.39
CA SER A 29 -9.68 -6.33 -13.22
C SER A 29 -8.75 -7.46 -13.67
N ARG A 30 -9.31 -8.65 -13.94
CA ARG A 30 -8.53 -9.83 -14.41
C ARG A 30 -7.69 -9.55 -15.66
N LYS A 31 -8.20 -8.73 -16.58
CA LYS A 31 -7.49 -8.35 -17.81
C LYS A 31 -6.28 -7.47 -17.51
N GLU A 32 -6.45 -6.46 -16.65
CA GLU A 32 -5.36 -5.58 -16.21
C GLU A 32 -4.32 -6.36 -15.42
N ASP A 33 -4.76 -7.28 -14.57
CA ASP A 33 -3.89 -8.11 -13.75
C ASP A 33 -2.99 -9.02 -14.59
N TRP A 34 -3.57 -9.65 -15.62
CA TRP A 34 -2.80 -10.44 -16.59
C TRP A 34 -1.81 -9.56 -17.37
N GLN A 35 -2.25 -8.40 -17.86
CA GLN A 35 -1.39 -7.48 -18.61
C GLN A 35 -0.21 -6.97 -17.76
N LEU A 36 -0.47 -6.62 -16.51
CA LEU A 36 0.55 -6.21 -15.54
C LEU A 36 1.53 -7.35 -15.27
N SER A 37 1.03 -8.57 -15.07
CA SER A 37 1.86 -9.76 -14.83
C SER A 37 2.82 -10.06 -15.99
N VAL A 38 2.36 -9.90 -17.23
CA VAL A 38 3.23 -10.02 -18.41
C VAL A 38 4.29 -8.90 -18.42
N HIS A 39 3.89 -7.65 -18.16
CA HIS A 39 4.82 -6.53 -18.14
C HIS A 39 5.94 -6.70 -17.10
N LEU A 40 5.61 -7.16 -15.88
CA LEU A 40 6.57 -7.40 -14.80
C LEU A 40 7.61 -8.49 -15.12
N LYS A 41 7.28 -9.44 -16.01
CA LYS A 41 8.26 -10.44 -16.49
C LYS A 41 9.28 -9.85 -17.46
N ILE A 42 8.94 -8.75 -18.13
CA ILE A 42 9.76 -8.13 -19.20
C ILE A 42 10.55 -6.95 -18.63
N CYS A 43 9.93 -6.11 -17.79
CA CYS A 43 10.54 -4.88 -17.30
C CYS A 43 11.14 -5.06 -15.90
N LYS A 44 12.47 -5.21 -15.84
CA LYS A 44 13.23 -5.34 -14.59
C LYS A 44 13.02 -4.18 -13.60
N TRP A 45 12.83 -2.95 -14.11
CA TRP A 45 12.65 -1.77 -13.28
C TRP A 45 11.29 -1.76 -12.59
N CYS A 46 10.23 -2.11 -13.33
CA CYS A 46 8.90 -2.24 -12.76
C CYS A 46 8.82 -3.39 -11.75
N ARG A 47 9.56 -4.49 -11.96
CA ARG A 47 9.69 -5.56 -10.98
C ARG A 47 10.37 -5.10 -9.69
N ALA A 48 11.52 -4.43 -9.80
CA ALA A 48 12.21 -3.88 -8.64
C ALA A 48 11.36 -2.83 -7.90
N TYR A 49 10.56 -2.05 -8.64
CA TYR A 49 9.61 -1.12 -8.06
C TYR A 49 8.46 -1.84 -7.33
N GLU A 50 7.89 -2.90 -7.91
CA GLU A 50 6.84 -3.71 -7.26
C GLU A 50 7.32 -4.31 -5.93
N GLU A 51 8.57 -4.79 -5.86
CA GLU A 51 9.17 -5.28 -4.62
C GLU A 51 9.27 -4.18 -3.56
N LYS A 52 9.69 -2.97 -3.94
CA LYS A 52 9.72 -1.82 -3.01
C LYS A 52 8.33 -1.43 -2.51
N LEU A 53 7.33 -1.44 -3.40
CA LEU A 53 5.95 -1.16 -3.04
C LEU A 53 5.40 -2.17 -2.02
N LYS A 54 5.65 -3.47 -2.23
CA LYS A 54 5.23 -4.52 -1.29
C LYS A 54 5.83 -4.33 0.10
N ILE A 55 7.12 -4.02 0.18
CA ILE A 55 7.79 -3.74 1.46
C ILE A 55 7.15 -2.53 2.16
N LEU A 56 6.88 -1.46 1.43
CA LEU A 56 6.26 -0.27 1.99
C LEU A 56 4.85 -0.57 2.51
N ASP A 57 4.05 -1.28 1.73
CA ASP A 57 2.69 -1.67 2.08
C ASP A 57 2.66 -2.57 3.34
N ASP A 58 3.56 -3.55 3.43
CA ASP A 58 3.71 -4.41 4.60
C ASP A 58 4.08 -3.62 5.86
N ILE A 59 4.99 -2.64 5.75
CA ILE A 59 5.37 -1.77 6.87
C ILE A 59 4.16 -0.95 7.34
N LEU A 60 3.39 -0.38 6.40
CA LEU A 60 2.21 0.42 6.72
C LEU A 60 1.11 -0.43 7.37
N LYS A 61 0.82 -1.61 6.82
CA LYS A 61 -0.14 -2.56 7.39
C LYS A 61 0.24 -2.96 8.82
N ARG A 62 1.51 -3.30 9.06
CA ARG A 62 2.00 -3.63 10.42
C ARG A 62 1.82 -2.48 11.40
N LYS A 63 2.10 -1.24 11.00
CA LYS A 63 1.90 -0.06 11.87
C LYS A 63 0.42 0.18 12.18
N LEU A 64 -0.46 0.00 11.20
CA LEU A 64 -1.91 0.14 11.41
C LEU A 64 -2.45 -0.95 12.34
N SER A 65 -2.08 -2.22 12.12
CA SER A 65 -2.47 -3.33 13.00
C SER A 65 -1.90 -3.19 14.42
N GLN A 66 -0.69 -2.63 14.58
CA GLN A 66 -0.12 -2.35 15.90
C GLN A 66 -0.93 -1.29 16.66
N LYS A 67 -1.49 -0.29 15.96
CA LYS A 67 -2.37 0.73 16.56
C LYS A 67 -3.73 0.16 16.96
N GLU A 68 -4.22 -0.85 16.26
CA GLU A 68 -5.48 -1.52 16.59
C GLU A 68 -5.36 -2.37 17.88
N ASN A 69 -4.18 -2.92 18.17
CA ASN A 69 -3.89 -3.67 19.39
C ASN A 69 -3.55 -2.79 20.61
N THR A 70 -3.43 -1.47 20.43
CA THR A 70 -3.47 -0.52 21.55
C THR A 70 -4.93 -0.15 21.81
N GLU A 71 -5.68 -1.09 22.37
CA GLU A 71 -6.89 -0.72 23.12
C GLU A 71 -6.41 0.23 24.21
N ILE A 72 -6.74 1.52 24.08
CA ILE A 72 -6.51 2.48 25.15
C ILE A 72 -7.36 1.97 26.32
N ASN A 73 -6.71 1.39 27.32
CA ASN A 73 -7.42 0.82 28.46
C ASN A 73 -8.09 1.98 29.21
N ASP A 74 -9.30 1.77 29.72
CA ASP A 74 -9.99 2.79 30.52
C ASP A 74 -9.10 3.23 31.71
N SER A 75 -8.27 2.33 32.24
CA SER A 75 -7.25 2.65 33.24
C SER A 75 -6.22 3.67 32.78
N ASP A 76 -5.83 3.66 31.51
CA ASP A 76 -4.86 4.62 30.94
C ASP A 76 -5.49 6.02 30.83
N ILE A 77 -6.78 6.07 30.48
CA ILE A 77 -7.56 7.31 30.43
C ILE A 77 -7.75 7.89 31.84
N GLN A 78 -8.09 7.05 32.82
CA GLN A 78 -8.23 7.48 34.22
C GLN A 78 -6.90 7.93 34.80
N GLY A 79 -5.81 7.20 34.52
CA GLY A 79 -4.46 7.59 34.93
C GLY A 79 -4.02 8.94 34.37
N PHE A 80 -4.40 9.24 33.12
CA PHE A 80 -4.18 10.56 32.52
C PHE A 80 -5.02 11.65 33.19
N LYS A 81 -6.33 11.40 33.41
CA LYS A 81 -7.23 12.35 34.11
C LYS A 81 -6.71 12.70 35.50
N ASN A 82 -6.32 11.71 36.28
CA ASN A 82 -5.83 11.93 37.64
C ASN A 82 -4.54 12.76 37.66
N LYS A 83 -3.59 12.48 36.76
CA LYS A 83 -2.38 13.31 36.60
C LYS A 83 -2.68 14.74 36.14
N PHE A 84 -3.75 14.93 35.38
CA PHE A 84 -4.19 16.24 34.94
C PHE A 84 -4.82 17.03 36.10
N LEU A 85 -5.64 16.37 36.93
CA LEU A 85 -6.23 16.95 38.14
C LEU A 85 -5.17 17.32 39.18
N GLU A 86 -4.20 16.44 39.45
CA GLU A 86 -3.05 16.73 40.34
C GLU A 86 -2.27 17.98 39.89
N LYS A 87 -2.10 18.19 38.58
CA LYS A 87 -1.40 19.36 38.05
C LYS A 87 -2.24 20.64 38.08
N LEU A 88 -3.54 20.53 38.25
CA LEU A 88 -4.46 21.66 38.36
C LEU A 88 -4.78 22.02 39.82
N ASP A 89 -4.19 21.31 40.80
CA ASP A 89 -4.51 21.43 42.23
C ASP A 89 -6.03 21.33 42.52
N LEU A 90 -6.71 20.39 41.82
CA LEU A 90 -8.14 20.05 42.00
C LEU A 90 -8.32 18.72 42.73
#